data_AF-A0A256ZQ96-F1
#
_entry.id   AF-A0A256ZQ96-F1
#
_cell.length_a   1.000
_cell.length_b   1.000
_cell.length_c   1.000
_cell.angle_alpha   90.00
_cell.angle_beta   90.00
_cell.angle_gamma   90.00
#
_symmetry.space_group_name_H-M   'P 1'
#
loop_
_entity.id
_entity.type
_entity.pdbx_description
1 polymer ?
#
loop_
_entity_poly.entity_id
_entity_poly.type
_entity_poly.pdbx_seq_one_letter_code
_entity_poly.pdbx_strand_id
1 'polypeptide(L)'
;MAEEWEQIDSGGWVDTGEVEPEREEAAPQEEVSSLEAASSSGGDEWEQIDSGGWVDTGEVKAEAAPKTSTLAKAAAAPKPARRKGFFDTFFAGEFWSIGFLMVVLFLAGLTWYAYSSNNVGLTGIVIGVLIGFGFQKGRFCIYMAHREILLMKNWEMMKALILTILLIMVGYLFVSDQGIGLLSDATNGTFKAISPRPAIWLAALLGGFIFGIGTVLAGGCAAGTTYRAGEGYIGNMVAVVTLMLGASIGMFGVLSPLIGEVGKTGLKKTVFKYTTAAGSTIPNPSLYDIMLKEYGISAWYTAAAIILLVAIVWILASGFKLPQIMPKGGFKLENIMKHKWTKWKAGVFIAVVVVGGLLTHSAAQALSGQGHNYSVCAACGLVRFTHNYFSTNGNVYEWSGLMMVGLVLGAFISAQFSGEFGLRVPEGKIILQAGLGGFLMGLGAVTALGCTVGHILSGAPALSIGSLIGWFSIAVGIFLTTHYMFMRNM
;
A
#
# COMPACT_ATOMS: atom_id res chain seq x y z
N MET A 1 16.37 -7.13 12.73
CA MET A 1 15.27 -6.67 13.61
C MET A 1 13.95 -7.45 13.40
N ALA A 2 13.97 -8.61 12.72
CA ALA A 2 12.75 -9.36 12.40
C ALA A 2 12.33 -10.39 13.49
N GLU A 3 13.12 -10.59 14.55
CA GLU A 3 12.86 -11.62 15.58
C GLU A 3 12.80 -11.09 17.04
N GLU A 4 12.82 -9.78 17.29
CA GLU A 4 12.98 -9.29 18.68
C GLU A 4 11.93 -8.27 19.14
N TRP A 5 10.68 -8.45 18.72
CA TRP A 5 9.55 -7.73 19.30
C TRP A 5 8.46 -8.68 19.80
N GLU A 6 8.88 -9.84 20.30
CA GLU A 6 8.06 -10.67 21.17
C GLU A 6 7.93 -10.03 22.55
N GLN A 7 6.75 -10.19 23.12
CA GLN A 7 6.38 -9.78 24.45
C GLN A 7 7.18 -10.59 25.46
N ILE A 8 8.17 -9.98 26.12
CA ILE A 8 8.91 -10.64 27.20
C ILE A 8 8.00 -10.68 28.43
N ASP A 9 7.29 -11.80 28.59
CA ASP A 9 6.69 -12.19 29.86
C ASP A 9 7.79 -12.70 30.81
N SER A 10 7.91 -12.03 31.96
CA SER A 10 8.41 -12.51 33.25
C SER A 10 9.73 -13.32 33.35
N GLY A 11 10.70 -12.76 34.10
CA GLY A 11 11.47 -13.53 35.09
C GLY A 11 12.99 -13.67 34.87
N GLY A 12 13.75 -12.81 35.55
CA GLY A 12 14.96 -13.14 36.35
C GLY A 12 16.15 -13.96 35.80
N TRP A 13 17.31 -13.28 35.80
CA TRP A 13 18.63 -13.67 36.34
C TRP A 13 19.70 -14.48 35.54
N VAL A 14 20.88 -13.84 35.52
CA VAL A 14 22.26 -14.31 35.77
C VAL A 14 23.18 -14.66 34.59
N ASP A 15 24.31 -13.95 34.66
CA ASP A 15 25.58 -13.98 33.96
C ASP A 15 26.37 -15.28 34.16
N THR A 16 26.91 -15.82 33.07
CA THR A 16 28.16 -16.60 33.06
C THR A 16 28.79 -16.46 31.67
N GLY A 17 29.93 -15.78 31.60
CA GLY A 17 30.61 -15.41 30.36
C GLY A 17 31.50 -16.47 29.73
N GLU A 18 32.22 -16.05 28.70
CA GLU A 18 33.50 -16.58 28.19
C GLU A 18 33.99 -15.61 27.09
N VAL A 19 34.93 -14.71 27.42
CA VAL A 19 36.38 -14.73 27.06
C VAL A 19 36.67 -14.41 25.59
N GLU A 20 37.00 -13.14 25.32
CA GLU A 20 37.87 -12.72 24.20
C GLU A 20 39.33 -13.14 24.47
N PRO A 21 40.18 -13.17 23.44
CA PRO A 21 41.23 -12.14 23.46
C PRO A 21 41.53 -11.48 22.11
N GLU A 22 41.97 -10.23 22.24
CA GLU A 22 42.48 -9.26 21.27
C GLU A 22 43.78 -9.67 20.54
N ARG A 23 43.98 -9.11 19.33
CA ARG A 23 45.23 -8.47 18.79
C ARG A 23 45.03 -8.13 17.30
N GLU A 24 45.57 -7.09 16.66
CA GLU A 24 46.45 -5.94 16.97
C GLU A 24 46.39 -5.03 15.72
N GLU A 25 46.63 -3.73 15.87
CA GLU A 25 46.59 -2.69 14.82
C GLU A 25 47.75 -2.77 13.81
N ALA A 26 47.52 -2.32 12.57
CA ALA A 26 48.47 -1.51 11.78
C ALA A 26 47.81 -0.89 10.53
N ALA A 27 48.04 0.41 10.33
CA ALA A 27 47.81 1.19 9.09
C ALA A 27 49.17 1.75 8.62
N PRO A 28 49.25 2.66 7.62
CA PRO A 28 48.81 2.61 6.21
C PRO A 28 49.98 2.89 5.23
N GLN A 29 49.82 2.70 3.91
CA GLN A 29 50.70 3.34 2.92
C GLN A 29 49.95 3.79 1.64
N GLU A 30 50.23 5.05 1.25
CA GLU A 30 49.94 5.71 -0.03
C GLU A 30 51.01 5.38 -1.09
N GLU A 31 50.61 5.40 -2.37
CA GLU A 31 51.36 5.83 -3.59
C GLU A 31 50.41 5.54 -4.78
N VAL A 32 49.83 6.48 -5.54
CA VAL A 32 50.31 7.58 -6.42
C VAL A 32 51.08 7.13 -7.67
N SER A 33 50.57 7.64 -8.81
CA SER A 33 51.18 7.80 -10.14
C SER A 33 50.95 6.65 -11.14
N SER A 34 50.75 6.84 -12.46
CA SER A 34 50.33 7.95 -13.33
C SER A 34 50.48 7.45 -14.79
N LEU A 35 49.93 8.21 -15.75
CA LEU A 35 50.23 8.22 -17.21
C LEU A 35 49.50 7.17 -18.06
N GLU A 36 48.97 7.43 -19.27
CA GLU A 36 48.82 8.60 -20.16
C GLU A 36 47.86 8.13 -21.30
N ALA A 37 46.87 8.92 -21.75
CA ALA A 37 46.84 9.70 -23.02
C ALA A 37 46.94 8.83 -24.31
N ALA A 38 46.20 9.02 -25.42
CA ALA A 38 45.43 10.15 -25.93
C ALA A 38 44.49 9.77 -27.12
N SER A 39 43.50 10.65 -27.37
CA SER A 39 42.96 11.10 -28.70
C SER A 39 42.06 10.12 -29.49
N SER A 40 41.02 10.50 -30.26
CA SER A 40 40.36 11.78 -30.61
C SER A 40 39.10 11.52 -31.50
N SER A 41 38.35 12.60 -31.79
CA SER A 41 37.14 12.81 -32.65
C SER A 41 35.80 12.75 -31.88
N GLY A 42 35.07 13.83 -31.60
CA GLY A 42 34.75 15.04 -32.38
C GLY A 42 33.38 14.80 -33.03
N GLY A 43 32.24 15.42 -32.69
CA GLY A 43 31.96 16.62 -31.91
C GLY A 43 31.05 17.50 -32.77
N ASP A 44 29.80 17.08 -32.98
CA ASP A 44 28.87 17.75 -33.91
C ASP A 44 28.25 19.01 -33.30
N GLU A 45 28.18 20.02 -34.18
CA GLU A 45 27.91 21.43 -33.96
C GLU A 45 26.49 21.78 -33.49
N TRP A 46 26.42 22.94 -32.83
CA TRP A 46 25.20 23.67 -32.53
C TRP A 46 24.79 24.52 -33.74
N GLU A 47 23.55 24.37 -34.21
CA GLU A 47 23.00 25.21 -35.27
C GLU A 47 22.03 26.26 -34.68
N GLN A 48 22.37 27.52 -34.95
CA GLN A 48 21.69 28.75 -34.57
C GLN A 48 20.68 29.10 -35.68
N ILE A 49 19.41 29.29 -35.33
CA ILE A 49 18.36 29.72 -36.28
C ILE A 49 18.33 31.25 -36.29
N ASP A 50 18.86 31.87 -37.35
CA ASP A 50 18.80 33.29 -37.63
C ASP A 50 17.50 33.69 -38.36
N SER A 51 16.85 34.73 -37.81
CA SER A 51 16.15 35.85 -38.48
C SER A 51 15.13 35.65 -39.63
N GLY A 52 13.94 36.27 -39.43
CA GLY A 52 13.07 36.86 -40.47
C GLY A 52 11.74 36.12 -40.64
N GLY A 53 10.55 36.71 -40.56
CA GLY A 53 10.08 38.08 -40.42
C GLY A 53 8.54 38.04 -40.42
N TRP A 54 7.88 39.04 -39.87
CA TRP A 54 6.42 39.16 -39.84
C TRP A 54 5.90 39.61 -41.20
N VAL A 55 4.87 38.94 -41.73
CA VAL A 55 4.12 39.43 -42.90
C VAL A 55 2.69 39.74 -42.45
N ASP A 56 2.44 41.04 -42.38
CA ASP A 56 1.14 41.67 -42.28
C ASP A 56 0.45 41.61 -43.65
N THR A 57 -0.75 41.02 -43.70
CA THR A 57 -1.67 41.19 -44.82
C THR A 57 -3.04 41.62 -44.29
N GLY A 58 -3.12 42.90 -43.96
CA GLY A 58 -4.22 43.82 -44.26
C GLY A 58 -5.62 43.24 -44.48
N GLU A 59 -6.49 43.54 -43.51
CA GLU A 59 -7.91 43.88 -43.60
C GLU A 59 -8.78 43.24 -44.71
N VAL A 60 -9.62 42.29 -44.31
CA VAL A 60 -10.96 42.13 -44.89
C VAL A 60 -11.99 42.15 -43.75
N LYS A 61 -12.88 43.14 -43.81
CA LYS A 61 -14.04 43.36 -42.94
C LYS A 61 -14.86 42.07 -42.75
N ALA A 62 -15.22 41.76 -41.50
CA ALA A 62 -16.25 40.77 -41.20
C ALA A 62 -17.35 41.40 -40.34
N GLU A 63 -18.56 41.35 -40.88
CA GLU A 63 -19.84 41.76 -40.32
C GLU A 63 -20.17 41.10 -38.97
N ALA A 64 -21.08 41.73 -38.24
CA ALA A 64 -21.58 41.23 -36.97
C ALA A 64 -22.51 40.00 -37.12
N ALA A 65 -22.16 38.95 -36.36
CA ALA A 65 -22.97 37.82 -35.82
C ALA A 65 -23.56 36.79 -36.82
N PRO A 66 -23.49 35.48 -36.48
CA PRO A 66 -24.56 34.93 -35.65
C PRO A 66 -24.11 33.94 -34.56
N LYS A 67 -24.97 33.82 -33.53
CA LYS A 67 -24.93 32.79 -32.49
C LYS A 67 -25.06 31.39 -33.13
N THR A 68 -24.48 30.40 -32.47
CA THR A 68 -24.57 28.95 -32.72
C THR A 68 -23.76 28.40 -33.89
N SER A 69 -22.55 27.92 -33.60
CA SER A 69 -21.93 26.84 -34.37
C SER A 69 -21.54 25.71 -33.41
N THR A 70 -22.29 24.63 -33.51
CA THR A 70 -21.93 23.28 -33.12
C THR A 70 -20.46 22.99 -33.43
N LEU A 71 -19.59 23.03 -32.41
CA LEU A 71 -18.29 22.36 -32.48
C LEU A 71 -18.59 20.86 -32.56
N ALA A 72 -18.55 20.35 -33.79
CA ALA A 72 -18.53 18.93 -34.06
C ALA A 72 -17.45 18.31 -33.16
N LYS A 73 -17.89 17.39 -32.29
CA LYS A 73 -17.01 16.48 -31.57
C LYS A 73 -16.08 15.86 -32.62
N ALA A 74 -14.83 16.32 -32.67
CA ALA A 74 -13.79 15.61 -33.40
C ALA A 74 -13.77 14.20 -32.81
N ALA A 75 -14.33 13.24 -33.55
CA ALA A 75 -14.33 11.85 -33.17
C ALA A 75 -12.87 11.47 -33.01
N ALA A 76 -12.47 11.13 -31.78
CA ALA A 76 -11.14 10.60 -31.51
C ALA A 76 -10.88 9.47 -32.51
N ALA A 77 -9.78 9.58 -33.26
CA ALA A 77 -9.37 8.54 -34.19
C ALA A 77 -9.45 7.17 -33.48
N PRO A 78 -10.05 6.15 -34.10
CA PRO A 78 -10.15 4.84 -33.48
C PRO A 78 -8.74 4.38 -33.13
N LYS A 79 -8.50 4.09 -31.84
CA LYS A 79 -7.22 3.56 -31.37
C LYS A 79 -6.89 2.34 -32.24
N PRO A 80 -5.64 2.22 -32.74
CA PRO A 80 -5.26 1.11 -33.60
C PRO A 80 -5.64 -0.20 -32.91
N ALA A 81 -6.34 -1.07 -33.64
CA ALA A 81 -6.87 -2.31 -33.12
C ALA A 81 -5.71 -3.17 -32.61
N ARG A 82 -5.61 -3.29 -31.28
CA ARG A 82 -4.61 -4.14 -30.64
C ARG A 82 -4.82 -5.58 -31.10
N ARG A 83 -3.75 -6.24 -31.56
CA ARG A 83 -3.76 -7.66 -31.86
C ARG A 83 -4.11 -8.41 -30.57
N LYS A 84 -5.32 -8.96 -30.49
CA LYS A 84 -5.82 -9.67 -29.29
C LYS A 84 -4.93 -10.89 -29.05
N GLY A 85 -4.25 -10.93 -27.91
CA GLY A 85 -3.46 -12.11 -27.52
C GLY A 85 -4.37 -13.25 -27.05
N PHE A 86 -3.81 -14.45 -26.88
CA PHE A 86 -4.54 -15.61 -26.33
C PHE A 86 -5.31 -15.27 -25.05
N PHE A 87 -4.68 -14.53 -24.13
CA PHE A 87 -5.30 -14.12 -22.88
C PHE A 87 -6.48 -13.15 -23.07
N ASP A 88 -6.44 -12.26 -24.08
CA ASP A 88 -7.55 -11.35 -24.38
C ASP A 88 -8.77 -12.11 -24.93
N THR A 89 -8.56 -13.10 -25.80
CA THR A 89 -9.66 -13.92 -26.34
C THR A 89 -10.20 -14.92 -25.31
N PHE A 90 -9.33 -15.46 -24.46
CA PHE A 90 -9.70 -16.47 -23.48
C PHE A 90 -10.38 -15.88 -22.24
N PHE A 91 -9.82 -14.80 -21.67
CA PHE A 91 -10.37 -14.15 -20.48
C PHE A 91 -11.31 -12.97 -20.81
N ALA A 92 -11.20 -12.26 -21.92
CA ALA A 92 -12.19 -11.20 -22.23
C ALA A 92 -13.27 -11.63 -23.25
N GLY A 93 -13.09 -12.79 -23.90
CA GLY A 93 -14.00 -13.31 -24.92
C GLY A 93 -15.09 -14.26 -24.41
N GLU A 94 -15.49 -15.21 -25.26
CA GLU A 94 -16.60 -16.14 -25.02
C GLU A 94 -16.29 -17.21 -23.96
N PHE A 95 -15.01 -17.52 -23.75
CA PHE A 95 -14.53 -18.52 -22.77
C PHE A 95 -14.28 -17.96 -21.38
N TRP A 96 -14.74 -16.73 -21.12
CA TRP A 96 -14.54 -16.02 -19.85
C TRP A 96 -14.96 -16.83 -18.62
N SER A 97 -16.08 -17.57 -18.71
CA SER A 97 -16.61 -18.42 -17.63
C SER A 97 -15.69 -19.58 -17.28
N ILE A 98 -15.03 -20.19 -18.28
CA ILE A 98 -14.04 -21.26 -18.06
C ILE A 98 -12.81 -20.70 -17.37
N GLY A 99 -12.32 -19.54 -17.82
CA GLY A 99 -11.22 -18.84 -17.16
C GLY A 99 -11.52 -18.50 -15.69
N PHE A 100 -12.74 -18.03 -15.39
CA PHE A 100 -13.16 -17.77 -14.02
C PHE A 100 -13.22 -19.05 -13.17
N LEU A 101 -13.80 -20.12 -13.71
CA LEU A 101 -13.94 -21.39 -12.99
C LEU A 101 -12.56 -22.01 -12.70
N MET A 102 -11.61 -21.92 -13.62
CA MET A 102 -10.23 -22.35 -13.38
C MET A 102 -9.55 -21.54 -12.27
N VAL A 103 -9.73 -20.22 -12.23
CA VAL A 103 -9.17 -19.39 -11.14
C VAL A 103 -9.78 -19.79 -9.80
N VAL A 104 -11.10 -19.99 -9.73
CA VAL A 104 -11.78 -20.40 -8.49
C VAL A 104 -11.31 -21.78 -8.03
N LEU A 105 -11.23 -22.75 -8.94
CA LEU A 105 -10.72 -24.10 -8.63
C LEU A 105 -9.26 -24.06 -8.19
N PHE A 106 -8.43 -23.23 -8.81
CA PHE A 106 -7.03 -23.04 -8.41
C PHE A 106 -6.91 -22.46 -7.00
N LEU A 107 -7.69 -21.42 -6.67
CA LEU A 107 -7.70 -20.81 -5.34
C LEU A 107 -8.24 -21.79 -4.28
N ALA A 108 -9.28 -22.55 -4.60
CA ALA A 108 -9.83 -23.58 -3.72
C ALA A 108 -8.82 -24.71 -3.49
N GLY A 109 -8.16 -25.19 -4.55
CA GLY A 109 -7.10 -26.19 -4.49
C GLY A 109 -5.89 -25.73 -3.69
N LEU A 110 -5.46 -24.47 -3.85
CA LEU A 110 -4.40 -23.87 -3.04
C LEU A 110 -4.79 -23.78 -1.56
N THR A 111 -6.02 -23.40 -1.26
CA THR A 111 -6.51 -23.33 0.13
C THR A 111 -6.56 -24.71 0.77
N TRP A 112 -7.04 -25.71 0.04
CA TRP A 112 -7.04 -27.11 0.46
C TRP A 112 -5.62 -27.63 0.70
N TYR A 113 -4.70 -27.34 -0.23
CA TYR A 113 -3.30 -27.73 -0.10
C TYR A 113 -2.61 -27.05 1.09
N ALA A 114 -2.88 -25.75 1.31
CA ALA A 114 -2.39 -24.99 2.46
C ALA A 114 -2.83 -25.65 3.78
N TYR A 115 -4.08 -26.07 3.86
CA TYR A 115 -4.62 -26.78 5.02
C TYR A 115 -4.00 -28.17 5.19
N SER A 116 -3.95 -28.97 4.13
CA SER A 116 -3.41 -30.34 4.15
C SER A 116 -1.91 -30.39 4.48
N SER A 117 -1.14 -29.41 4.01
CA SER A 117 0.32 -29.33 4.24
C SER A 117 0.71 -28.54 5.49
N ASN A 118 -0.27 -28.14 6.31
CA ASN A 118 -0.09 -27.25 7.49
C ASN A 118 0.68 -25.94 7.19
N ASN A 119 0.69 -25.51 5.92
CA ASN A 119 1.40 -24.33 5.43
C ASN A 119 0.39 -23.21 5.15
N VAL A 120 -0.19 -22.67 6.23
CA VAL A 120 -1.24 -21.65 6.18
C VAL A 120 -0.77 -20.35 5.52
N GLY A 121 0.55 -20.11 5.40
CA GLY A 121 1.14 -18.99 4.66
C GLY A 121 0.67 -18.90 3.20
N LEU A 122 0.37 -20.04 2.55
CA LEU A 122 -0.16 -20.08 1.18
C LEU A 122 -1.54 -19.42 1.03
N THR A 123 -2.32 -19.33 2.11
CA THR A 123 -3.58 -18.56 2.11
C THR A 123 -3.34 -17.07 1.84
N GLY A 124 -2.13 -16.57 2.08
CA GLY A 124 -1.70 -15.23 1.71
C GLY A 124 -1.87 -14.98 0.20
N ILE A 125 -1.52 -15.95 -0.66
CA ILE A 125 -1.71 -15.85 -2.11
C ILE A 125 -3.19 -15.63 -2.45
N VAL A 126 -4.09 -16.38 -1.80
CA VAL A 126 -5.54 -16.31 -2.06
C VAL A 126 -6.08 -14.93 -1.69
N ILE A 127 -5.74 -14.44 -0.49
CA ILE A 127 -6.11 -13.09 -0.05
C ILE A 127 -5.50 -12.03 -0.97
N GLY A 128 -4.23 -12.19 -1.35
CA GLY A 128 -3.54 -11.33 -2.29
C GLY A 128 -4.28 -11.22 -3.62
N VAL A 129 -4.65 -12.36 -4.23
CA VAL A 129 -5.39 -12.39 -5.50
C VAL A 129 -6.72 -11.65 -5.39
N LEU A 130 -7.45 -11.85 -4.30
CA LEU A 130 -8.72 -11.16 -4.06
C LEU A 130 -8.51 -9.64 -3.87
N ILE A 131 -7.54 -9.23 -3.05
CA ILE A 131 -7.24 -7.80 -2.83
C ILE A 131 -6.77 -7.13 -4.13
N GLY A 132 -5.88 -7.78 -4.88
CA GLY A 132 -5.38 -7.30 -6.18
C GLY A 132 -6.49 -7.13 -7.20
N PHE A 133 -7.42 -8.10 -7.25
CA PHE A 133 -8.61 -8.03 -8.09
C PHE A 133 -9.50 -6.83 -7.71
N GLY A 134 -9.78 -6.64 -6.43
CA GLY A 134 -10.57 -5.51 -5.93
C GLY A 134 -9.93 -4.15 -6.18
N PHE A 135 -8.62 -4.03 -5.95
CA PHE A 135 -7.87 -2.78 -6.19
C PHE A 135 -7.83 -2.40 -7.67
N GLN A 136 -7.63 -3.36 -8.57
CA GLN A 136 -7.65 -3.15 -10.02
C GLN A 136 -9.04 -2.71 -10.48
N LYS A 137 -10.10 -3.46 -10.12
CA LYS A 137 -11.49 -3.16 -10.50
C LYS A 137 -11.99 -1.81 -10.01
N GLY A 138 -11.65 -1.47 -8.77
CA GLY A 138 -12.03 -0.20 -8.17
C GLY A 138 -11.13 0.97 -8.54
N ARG A 139 -9.95 0.71 -9.14
CA ARG A 139 -8.83 1.66 -9.16
C ARG A 139 -8.66 2.32 -7.79
N PHE A 140 -8.69 1.48 -6.76
CA PHE A 140 -8.83 1.91 -5.37
C PHE A 140 -7.42 2.12 -4.82
N CYS A 141 -6.98 3.39 -4.85
CA CYS A 141 -5.64 3.80 -4.46
C CYS A 141 -5.75 4.91 -3.43
N ILE A 142 -5.18 4.70 -2.25
CA ILE A 142 -5.29 5.64 -1.13
C ILE A 142 -4.62 6.98 -1.47
N TYR A 143 -3.58 6.97 -2.31
CA TYR A 143 -2.98 8.18 -2.85
C TYR A 143 -3.98 9.02 -3.66
N MET A 144 -4.83 8.39 -4.47
CA MET A 144 -5.83 9.13 -5.26
C MET A 144 -6.88 9.79 -4.37
N ALA A 145 -7.23 9.18 -3.23
CA ALA A 145 -8.14 9.79 -2.26
C ALA A 145 -7.62 11.16 -1.76
N HIS A 146 -6.32 11.28 -1.53
CA HIS A 146 -5.72 12.53 -1.05
C HIS A 146 -5.49 13.51 -2.21
N ARG A 147 -4.98 13.04 -3.35
CA ARG A 147 -4.71 13.88 -4.52
C ARG A 147 -5.97 14.50 -5.12
N GLU A 148 -7.07 13.75 -5.22
CA GLU A 148 -8.33 14.21 -5.84
C GLU A 148 -8.98 15.34 -5.03
N ILE A 149 -8.78 15.37 -3.71
CA ILE A 149 -9.26 16.47 -2.85
C ILE A 149 -8.59 17.79 -3.25
N LEU A 150 -7.27 17.79 -3.47
CA LEU A 150 -6.55 19.01 -3.84
C LEU A 150 -6.82 19.44 -5.29
N LEU A 151 -6.71 18.53 -6.24
CA LEU A 151 -6.72 18.89 -7.66
C LEU A 151 -8.14 19.03 -8.22
N MET A 152 -9.04 18.13 -7.84
CA MET A 152 -10.37 18.02 -8.45
C MET A 152 -11.50 18.48 -7.51
N LYS A 153 -11.19 18.76 -6.23
CA LYS A 153 -12.16 18.98 -5.14
C LYS A 153 -13.22 17.87 -5.04
N ASN A 154 -12.90 16.67 -5.51
CA ASN A 154 -13.81 15.52 -5.49
C ASN A 154 -13.51 14.65 -4.25
N TRP A 155 -14.54 14.43 -3.43
CA TRP A 155 -14.46 13.68 -2.18
C TRP A 155 -14.94 12.23 -2.31
N GLU A 156 -15.37 11.79 -3.50
CA GLU A 156 -15.93 10.45 -3.68
C GLU A 156 -14.99 9.32 -3.24
N MET A 157 -13.72 9.40 -3.61
CA MET A 157 -12.73 8.39 -3.25
C MET A 157 -12.42 8.40 -1.74
N MET A 158 -12.36 9.58 -1.12
CA MET A 158 -12.16 9.70 0.33
C MET A 158 -13.35 9.14 1.11
N LYS A 159 -14.58 9.42 0.68
CA LYS A 159 -15.78 8.87 1.29
C LYS A 159 -15.84 7.34 1.18
N ALA A 160 -15.46 6.78 0.02
CA ALA A 160 -15.35 5.33 -0.15
C ALA A 160 -14.28 4.72 0.77
N LEU A 161 -13.13 5.39 0.95
CA LEU A 161 -12.07 4.98 1.87
C LEU A 161 -12.54 4.99 3.33
N ILE A 162 -13.23 6.05 3.76
CA ILE A 162 -13.79 6.14 5.12
C ILE A 162 -14.78 5.00 5.36
N LEU A 163 -15.69 4.74 4.41
CA LEU A 163 -16.62 3.60 4.53
C LEU A 163 -15.86 2.27 4.65
N THR A 164 -14.82 2.04 3.85
CA THR A 164 -13.95 0.85 3.98
C THR A 164 -13.35 0.73 5.38
N ILE A 165 -12.82 1.83 5.93
CA ILE A 165 -12.23 1.84 7.28
C ILE A 165 -13.29 1.47 8.34
N LEU A 166 -14.50 2.03 8.25
CA LEU A 166 -15.59 1.72 9.19
C LEU A 166 -16.02 0.25 9.11
N LEU A 167 -16.11 -0.31 7.91
CA LEU A 167 -16.44 -1.73 7.73
C LEU A 167 -15.35 -2.65 8.28
N ILE A 168 -14.08 -2.32 8.06
CA ILE A 168 -12.96 -3.08 8.63
C ILE A 168 -12.96 -2.95 10.16
N MET A 169 -13.29 -1.78 10.70
CA MET A 169 -13.38 -1.54 12.15
C MET A 169 -14.41 -2.46 12.80
N VAL A 170 -15.61 -2.53 12.23
CA VAL A 170 -16.65 -3.47 12.67
C VAL A 170 -16.17 -4.91 12.52
N GLY A 171 -15.54 -5.26 11.40
CA GLY A 171 -14.98 -6.58 11.17
C GLY A 171 -13.93 -6.99 12.21
N TYR A 172 -13.03 -6.08 12.60
CA TYR A 172 -12.01 -6.35 13.61
C TYR A 172 -12.63 -6.67 14.97
N LEU A 173 -13.69 -5.96 15.36
CA LEU A 173 -14.41 -6.23 16.61
C LEU A 173 -15.11 -7.59 16.61
N PHE A 174 -15.77 -7.94 15.50
CA PHE A 174 -16.36 -9.27 15.35
C PHE A 174 -15.31 -10.38 15.44
N VAL A 175 -14.16 -10.18 14.79
CA VAL A 175 -13.05 -11.15 14.84
C VAL A 175 -12.45 -11.25 16.25
N SER A 176 -12.33 -10.14 16.99
CA SER A 176 -11.78 -10.15 18.35
C SER A 176 -12.71 -10.72 19.42
N ASP A 177 -14.02 -10.48 19.31
CA ASP A 177 -15.00 -10.80 20.37
C ASP A 177 -15.65 -12.18 20.17
N GLN A 178 -15.97 -12.53 18.92
CA GLN A 178 -16.66 -13.78 18.59
C GLN A 178 -15.71 -14.88 18.12
N GLY A 179 -14.38 -14.59 18.11
CA GLY A 179 -13.30 -15.51 17.75
C GLY A 179 -13.76 -16.59 16.78
N ILE A 180 -14.19 -16.19 15.57
CA ILE A 180 -14.90 -17.06 14.61
C ILE A 180 -14.33 -18.47 14.71
N GLY A 181 -15.13 -19.44 15.16
CA GLY A 181 -14.71 -20.64 15.92
C GLY A 181 -13.42 -21.36 15.51
N LEU A 182 -13.02 -21.26 14.24
CA LEU A 182 -11.70 -21.68 13.75
C LEU A 182 -10.51 -21.08 14.52
N LEU A 183 -10.63 -19.86 15.06
CA LEU A 183 -9.57 -19.18 15.80
C LEU A 183 -9.62 -19.42 17.30
N SER A 184 -10.83 -19.57 17.88
CA SER A 184 -11.02 -19.89 19.29
C SER A 184 -10.32 -21.20 19.68
N ASP A 185 -10.43 -22.23 18.81
CA ASP A 185 -9.81 -23.53 19.01
C ASP A 185 -8.28 -23.50 18.82
N ALA A 186 -7.77 -22.62 17.96
CA ALA A 186 -6.32 -22.50 17.69
C ALA A 186 -5.57 -21.60 18.69
N THR A 187 -6.26 -20.73 19.43
CA THR A 187 -5.63 -19.74 20.32
C THR A 187 -6.14 -19.78 21.77
N ASN A 188 -6.82 -20.85 22.19
CA ASN A 188 -7.34 -21.00 23.56
C ASN A 188 -8.14 -19.78 24.06
N GLY A 189 -8.85 -19.09 23.15
CA GLY A 189 -9.67 -17.92 23.49
C GLY A 189 -8.91 -16.63 23.84
N THR A 190 -7.58 -16.55 23.69
CA THR A 190 -6.79 -15.34 24.01
C THR A 190 -6.42 -14.49 22.78
N PHE A 191 -7.16 -14.61 21.67
CA PHE A 191 -6.85 -13.87 20.46
C PHE A 191 -7.23 -12.39 20.56
N LYS A 192 -6.23 -11.51 20.72
CA LYS A 192 -6.39 -10.06 20.59
C LYS A 192 -6.12 -9.63 19.14
N ALA A 193 -7.18 -9.62 18.32
CA ALA A 193 -7.13 -9.17 16.93
C ALA A 193 -6.64 -7.72 16.74
N ILE A 194 -6.65 -6.94 17.82
CA ILE A 194 -6.24 -5.53 17.87
C ILE A 194 -4.85 -5.46 18.50
N SER A 195 -3.81 -5.67 17.69
CA SER A 195 -2.44 -5.28 18.08
C SER A 195 -2.06 -3.98 17.38
N PRO A 196 -2.20 -2.84 18.05
CA PRO A 196 -1.84 -1.55 17.47
C PRO A 196 -0.34 -1.50 17.16
N ARG A 197 0.01 -0.88 16.03
CA ARG A 197 1.41 -0.66 15.68
C ARG A 197 2.12 0.19 16.74
N PRO A 198 3.45 0.03 16.90
CA PRO A 198 4.22 0.81 17.86
C PRO A 198 4.04 2.30 17.63
N ALA A 199 3.68 3.02 18.68
CA ALA A 199 3.45 4.46 18.62
C ALA A 199 4.77 5.22 18.78
N ILE A 200 5.71 5.03 17.84
CA ILE A 200 6.94 5.84 17.78
C ILE A 200 6.61 7.11 17.01
N TRP A 201 6.14 8.14 17.71
CA TRP A 201 5.57 9.32 17.07
C TRP A 201 6.56 10.01 16.12
N LEU A 202 7.83 10.13 16.51
CA LEU A 202 8.84 10.81 15.68
C LEU A 202 9.17 10.01 14.42
N ALA A 203 9.24 8.68 14.52
CA ALA A 203 9.50 7.80 13.37
C ALA A 203 8.30 7.76 12.42
N ALA A 204 7.08 7.72 12.98
CA ALA A 204 5.84 7.78 12.21
C ALA A 204 5.69 9.14 11.49
N LEU A 205 6.10 10.24 12.12
CA LEU A 205 6.12 11.56 11.48
C LEU A 205 7.18 11.62 10.36
N LEU A 206 8.45 11.40 10.65
CA LEU A 206 9.51 11.55 9.66
C LEU A 206 9.39 10.51 8.53
N GLY A 207 9.20 9.23 8.88
CA GLY A 207 9.02 8.16 7.92
C GLY A 207 7.76 8.31 7.09
N GLY A 208 6.64 8.68 7.73
CA GLY A 208 5.37 8.91 7.05
C GLY A 208 5.46 10.07 6.05
N PHE A 209 6.18 11.13 6.42
CA PHE A 209 6.40 12.28 5.55
C PHE A 209 7.21 11.91 4.31
N ILE A 210 8.36 11.24 4.49
CA ILE A 210 9.21 10.73 3.40
C ILE A 210 8.43 9.75 2.51
N PHE A 211 7.63 8.86 3.10
CA PHE A 211 6.76 7.94 2.38
C PHE A 211 5.73 8.70 1.52
N GLY A 212 5.16 9.78 2.06
CA GLY A 212 4.22 10.66 1.37
C GLY A 212 4.83 11.31 0.13
N ILE A 213 6.06 11.84 0.25
CA ILE A 213 6.82 12.39 -0.88
C ILE A 213 7.05 11.32 -1.94
N GLY A 214 7.56 10.15 -1.53
CA GLY A 214 7.83 9.04 -2.45
C GLY A 214 6.58 8.55 -3.18
N THR A 215 5.43 8.54 -2.50
CA THR A 215 4.13 8.15 -3.07
C THR A 215 3.71 9.06 -4.24
N VAL A 216 3.98 10.36 -4.15
CA VAL A 216 3.67 11.32 -5.22
C VAL A 216 4.62 11.12 -6.40
N LEU A 217 5.92 10.98 -6.14
CA LEU A 217 6.95 10.77 -7.17
C LEU A 217 6.74 9.44 -7.93
N ALA A 218 6.39 8.37 -7.23
CA ALA A 218 6.07 7.06 -7.80
C ALA A 218 4.73 7.01 -8.54
N GLY A 219 3.86 8.02 -8.38
CA GLY A 219 2.54 8.06 -9.01
C GLY A 219 1.53 7.05 -8.44
N GLY A 220 1.77 6.54 -7.23
CA GLY A 220 0.92 5.54 -6.58
C GLY A 220 1.36 5.21 -5.16
N CYS A 221 0.42 4.74 -4.33
CA CYS A 221 0.77 4.20 -3.01
C CYS A 221 1.36 2.78 -3.13
N ALA A 222 1.90 2.19 -2.05
CA ALA A 222 2.60 0.89 -2.13
C ALA A 222 1.75 -0.22 -2.79
N ALA A 223 0.51 -0.44 -2.36
CA ALA A 223 -0.37 -1.38 -3.05
C ALA A 223 -0.75 -0.90 -4.46
N GLY A 224 -0.87 0.42 -4.64
CA GLY A 224 -1.16 1.09 -5.91
C GLY A 224 -0.11 0.85 -6.99
N THR A 225 1.16 0.95 -6.63
CA THR A 225 2.28 0.68 -7.53
C THR A 225 2.35 -0.82 -7.83
N THR A 226 2.15 -1.69 -6.84
CA THR A 226 2.16 -3.13 -7.05
C THR A 226 1.03 -3.65 -7.95
N TYR A 227 -0.24 -3.25 -7.73
CA TYR A 227 -1.31 -3.75 -8.61
C TYR A 227 -1.19 -3.19 -10.04
N ARG A 228 -0.73 -1.94 -10.20
CA ARG A 228 -0.49 -1.35 -11.53
C ARG A 228 0.71 -1.95 -12.24
N ALA A 229 1.70 -2.45 -11.50
CA ALA A 229 2.74 -3.28 -12.07
C ALA A 229 2.12 -4.54 -12.70
N GLY A 230 1.13 -5.17 -12.04
CA GLY A 230 0.33 -6.27 -12.60
C GLY A 230 -0.52 -5.89 -13.83
N GLU A 231 -0.91 -4.63 -14.00
CA GLU A 231 -1.61 -4.15 -15.21
C GLU A 231 -0.68 -3.91 -16.42
N GLY A 232 0.64 -3.96 -16.22
CA GLY A 232 1.66 -3.75 -17.25
C GLY A 232 2.27 -2.34 -17.31
N TYR A 233 2.17 -1.53 -16.24
CA TYR A 233 2.85 -0.23 -16.21
C TYR A 233 4.33 -0.38 -15.81
N ILE A 234 5.26 -0.16 -16.75
CA ILE A 234 6.70 -0.36 -16.51
C ILE A 234 7.23 0.60 -15.45
N GLY A 235 6.82 1.87 -15.44
CA GLY A 235 7.24 2.83 -14.41
C GLY A 235 6.90 2.34 -12.98
N ASN A 236 5.75 1.66 -12.82
CA ASN A 236 5.33 1.12 -11.54
C ASN A 236 6.07 -0.17 -11.18
N MET A 237 6.48 -0.97 -12.16
CA MET A 237 7.37 -2.10 -11.93
C MET A 237 8.72 -1.63 -11.35
N VAL A 238 9.31 -0.59 -11.94
CA VAL A 238 10.55 0.03 -11.44
C VAL A 238 10.34 0.60 -10.03
N ALA A 239 9.21 1.26 -9.77
CA ALA A 239 8.87 1.75 -8.44
C ALA A 239 8.75 0.64 -7.39
N VAL A 240 8.22 -0.54 -7.75
CA VAL A 240 8.12 -1.69 -6.83
C VAL A 240 9.50 -2.25 -6.50
N VAL A 241 10.36 -2.42 -7.51
CA VAL A 241 11.73 -2.93 -7.31
C VAL A 241 12.54 -1.96 -6.45
N THR A 242 12.48 -0.66 -6.75
CA THR A 242 13.19 0.36 -5.96
C THR A 242 12.61 0.52 -4.56
N LEU A 243 11.31 0.28 -4.36
CA LEU A 243 10.71 0.19 -3.02
C LEU A 243 11.28 -0.96 -2.21
N MET A 244 11.37 -2.16 -2.81
CA MET A 244 12.03 -3.30 -2.17
C MET A 244 13.48 -2.96 -1.80
N LEU A 245 14.25 -2.39 -2.74
CA LEU A 245 15.64 -2.00 -2.50
C LEU A 245 15.78 -0.95 -1.39
N GLY A 246 14.98 0.12 -1.44
CA GLY A 246 15.00 1.18 -0.42
C GLY A 246 14.63 0.65 0.96
N ALA A 247 13.65 -0.24 1.03
CA ALA A 247 13.28 -0.86 2.29
C ALA A 247 14.35 -1.83 2.81
N SER A 248 14.95 -2.66 1.95
CA SER A 248 16.05 -3.55 2.32
C SER A 248 17.27 -2.77 2.80
N ILE A 249 17.64 -1.69 2.13
CA ILE A 249 18.74 -0.81 2.56
C ILE A 249 18.42 -0.14 3.89
N GLY A 250 17.17 0.28 4.08
CA GLY A 250 16.74 0.90 5.33
C GLY A 250 16.69 -0.06 6.52
N MET A 251 16.36 -1.33 6.28
CA MET A 251 16.20 -2.34 7.33
C MET A 251 17.49 -3.12 7.62
N PHE A 252 18.29 -3.41 6.61
CA PHE A 252 19.46 -4.31 6.69
C PHE A 252 20.75 -3.72 6.10
N GLY A 253 20.67 -2.59 5.39
CA GLY A 253 21.81 -2.03 4.67
C GLY A 253 22.58 -0.96 5.44
N VAL A 254 23.30 -0.13 4.70
CA VAL A 254 24.15 0.97 5.21
C VAL A 254 23.35 2.03 5.98
N LEU A 255 22.05 2.15 5.72
CA LEU A 255 21.16 3.06 6.46
C LEU A 255 20.56 2.42 7.71
N SER A 256 20.84 1.14 7.98
CA SER A 256 20.38 0.45 9.19
C SER A 256 20.98 0.99 10.49
N PRO A 257 22.19 1.60 10.58
CA PRO A 257 22.61 2.32 11.78
C PRO A 257 21.81 3.62 11.88
N LEU A 258 21.59 4.36 10.80
CA LEU A 258 20.78 5.57 10.88
C LEU A 258 19.31 5.27 11.24
N ILE A 259 18.72 4.16 10.78
CA ILE A 259 17.32 3.81 11.07
C ILE A 259 17.20 2.93 12.33
N GLY A 260 18.22 2.14 12.64
CA GLY A 260 18.32 1.21 13.77
C GLY A 260 19.00 1.78 15.02
N GLU A 261 19.94 2.73 14.90
CA GLU A 261 20.40 3.62 16.00
C GLU A 261 19.43 4.77 16.24
N VAL A 262 18.66 5.22 15.24
CA VAL A 262 17.40 5.96 15.53
C VAL A 262 16.51 5.11 16.43
N GLY A 263 16.48 3.79 16.22
CA GLY A 263 15.92 2.82 17.16
C GLY A 263 16.63 2.76 18.51
N LYS A 264 17.95 2.55 18.59
CA LYS A 264 18.67 2.30 19.86
C LYS A 264 18.99 3.55 20.69
N THR A 265 19.16 4.74 20.10
CA THR A 265 19.85 5.87 20.75
C THR A 265 18.95 7.10 21.03
N GLY A 266 17.71 7.14 20.51
CA GLY A 266 16.79 8.26 20.81
C GLY A 266 15.31 7.98 20.61
N LEU A 267 14.89 7.26 19.55
CA LEU A 267 13.46 7.07 19.28
C LEU A 267 12.80 5.91 20.02
N LYS A 268 13.51 4.87 20.48
CA LYS A 268 12.90 3.91 21.44
C LYS A 268 12.46 4.59 22.75
N LYS A 269 13.11 5.70 23.15
CA LYS A 269 12.64 6.56 24.25
C LYS A 269 11.40 7.41 23.89
N THR A 270 11.12 7.56 22.59
CA THR A 270 9.93 8.27 22.07
C THR A 270 8.74 7.36 21.78
N VAL A 271 8.81 6.08 22.14
CA VAL A 271 7.62 5.22 22.15
C VAL A 271 6.60 5.88 23.07
N PHE A 272 5.48 6.31 22.49
CA PHE A 272 4.40 6.91 23.23
C PHE A 272 3.74 5.81 24.07
N LYS A 273 4.11 5.76 25.35
CA LYS A 273 3.51 4.88 26.34
C LYS A 273 2.40 5.64 27.05
N TYR A 274 1.22 5.03 27.15
CA TYR A 274 0.13 5.61 27.92
C TYR A 274 0.05 4.95 29.30
N THR A 275 0.27 5.73 30.36
CA THR A 275 0.09 5.25 31.73
C THR A 275 -1.29 5.66 32.21
N THR A 276 -2.15 4.67 32.42
CA THR A 276 -3.51 4.86 32.94
C THR A 276 -3.47 5.46 34.35
N ALA A 277 -4.54 6.15 34.78
CA ALA A 277 -4.67 6.66 36.15
C ALA A 277 -4.50 5.58 37.24
N ALA A 278 -4.72 4.30 36.90
CA ALA A 278 -4.51 3.12 37.74
C ALA A 278 -3.05 2.59 37.77
N GLY A 279 -2.10 3.28 37.12
CA GLY A 279 -0.68 2.92 37.11
C GLY A 279 -0.26 1.87 36.06
N SER A 280 -1.20 1.28 35.32
CA SER A 280 -0.85 0.31 34.26
C SER A 280 -0.32 1.04 33.00
N THR A 281 0.83 0.60 32.49
CA THR A 281 1.48 1.19 31.31
C THR A 281 1.12 0.40 30.05
N ILE A 282 0.58 1.07 29.04
CA ILE A 282 0.24 0.50 27.74
C ILE A 282 1.35 0.87 26.75
N PRO A 283 2.16 -0.08 26.27
CA PRO A 283 3.30 0.22 25.40
C PRO A 283 2.90 0.69 24.00
N ASN A 284 1.78 0.17 23.47
CA ASN A 284 1.22 0.55 22.16
C ASN A 284 -0.25 0.95 22.35
N PRO A 285 -0.56 2.21 22.64
CA PRO A 285 -1.93 2.59 22.96
C PRO A 285 -2.79 2.67 21.70
N SER A 286 -3.90 1.94 21.71
CA SER A 286 -5.05 2.19 20.86
C SER A 286 -6.09 3.01 21.61
N LEU A 287 -6.96 3.73 20.89
CA LEU A 287 -8.07 4.42 21.53
C LEU A 287 -9.01 3.44 22.25
N TYR A 288 -9.13 2.20 21.75
CA TYR A 288 -9.85 1.12 22.43
C TYR A 288 -9.26 0.80 23.81
N ASP A 289 -7.94 0.64 23.90
CA ASP A 289 -7.28 0.30 25.17
C ASP A 289 -7.37 1.44 26.19
N ILE A 290 -7.27 2.69 25.73
CA ILE A 290 -7.40 3.88 26.59
C ILE A 290 -8.83 3.95 27.15
N MET A 291 -9.83 3.86 26.27
CA MET A 291 -11.24 3.97 26.67
C MET A 291 -11.69 2.83 27.58
N LEU A 292 -11.17 1.61 27.35
CA LEU A 292 -11.45 0.46 28.19
C LEU A 292 -10.80 0.60 29.58
N LYS A 293 -9.51 0.94 29.65
CA LYS A 293 -8.78 0.95 30.92
C LYS A 293 -9.05 2.18 31.79
N GLU A 294 -9.42 3.31 31.20
CA GLU A 294 -9.60 4.56 31.93
C GLU A 294 -11.07 4.90 32.19
N TYR A 295 -11.94 4.59 31.23
CA TYR A 295 -13.37 4.90 31.33
C TYR A 295 -14.26 3.66 31.47
N GLY A 296 -13.69 2.44 31.40
CA GLY A 296 -14.47 1.19 31.44
C GLY A 296 -15.35 0.97 30.20
N ILE A 297 -15.13 1.73 29.13
CA ILE A 297 -15.98 1.68 27.94
C ILE A 297 -15.48 0.57 27.01
N SER A 298 -16.37 -0.36 26.65
CA SER A 298 -16.03 -1.46 25.75
C SER A 298 -15.64 -0.98 24.34
N ALA A 299 -14.88 -1.81 23.62
CA ALA A 299 -14.44 -1.52 22.26
C ALA A 299 -15.62 -1.35 21.26
N TRP A 300 -16.76 -2.00 21.53
CA TRP A 300 -17.96 -1.84 20.72
C TRP A 300 -18.58 -0.44 20.85
N TYR A 301 -18.67 0.10 22.06
CA TYR A 301 -19.26 1.42 22.28
C TYR A 301 -18.40 2.53 21.71
N THR A 302 -17.07 2.40 21.80
CA THR A 302 -16.13 3.35 21.21
C THR A 302 -16.19 3.33 19.68
N ALA A 303 -16.23 2.16 19.06
CA ALA A 303 -16.42 2.06 17.61
C ALA A 303 -17.78 2.60 17.17
N ALA A 304 -18.86 2.28 17.89
CA ALA A 304 -20.19 2.81 17.62
C ALA A 304 -20.23 4.34 17.71
N ALA A 305 -19.61 4.93 18.73
CA ALA A 305 -19.50 6.38 18.88
C ALA A 305 -18.77 7.03 17.70
N ILE A 306 -17.67 6.42 17.22
CA ILE A 306 -16.91 6.92 16.07
C ILE A 306 -17.69 6.77 14.77
N ILE A 307 -18.35 5.63 14.54
CA ILE A 307 -19.21 5.42 13.38
C ILE A 307 -20.34 6.45 13.36
N LEU A 308 -20.98 6.70 14.50
CA LEU A 308 -22.02 7.70 14.64
C LEU A 308 -21.49 9.11 14.39
N LEU A 309 -20.34 9.47 14.95
CA LEU A 309 -19.70 10.77 14.73
C LEU A 309 -19.39 10.97 13.24
N VAL A 310 -18.78 9.98 12.59
CA VAL A 310 -18.48 10.04 11.15
C VAL A 310 -19.75 10.12 10.33
N ALA A 311 -20.80 9.36 10.68
CA ALA A 311 -22.09 9.42 10.01
C ALA A 311 -22.75 10.80 10.15
N ILE A 312 -22.73 11.41 11.34
CA ILE A 312 -23.24 12.75 11.60
C ILE A 312 -22.47 13.77 10.75
N VAL A 313 -21.14 13.78 10.83
CA VAL A 313 -20.30 14.70 10.04
C VAL A 313 -20.55 14.52 8.54
N TRP A 314 -20.71 13.28 8.08
CA TRP A 314 -20.99 12.99 6.68
C TRP A 314 -22.38 13.52 6.26
N ILE A 315 -23.42 13.27 7.06
CA ILE A 315 -24.78 13.77 6.80
C ILE A 315 -24.78 15.30 6.76
N LEU A 316 -24.11 15.95 7.71
CA LEU A 316 -24.03 17.41 7.78
C LEU A 316 -23.24 18.01 6.59
N ALA A 317 -22.14 17.39 6.18
CA ALA A 317 -21.28 17.93 5.13
C ALA A 317 -21.79 17.66 3.70
N SER A 318 -22.58 16.59 3.49
CA SER A 318 -22.90 16.11 2.13
C SER A 318 -24.38 15.85 1.86
N GLY A 319 -25.23 15.92 2.88
CA GLY A 319 -26.60 15.42 2.83
C GLY A 319 -26.67 13.89 2.77
N PHE A 320 -27.82 13.31 3.12
CA PHE A 320 -28.04 11.87 3.09
C PHE A 320 -28.25 11.40 1.64
N LYS A 321 -27.16 11.02 0.97
CA LYS A 321 -27.20 10.31 -0.31
C LYS A 321 -26.52 8.97 -0.14
N LEU A 322 -27.31 7.91 0.06
CA LEU A 322 -26.77 6.56 0.09
C LEU A 322 -26.14 6.25 -1.28
N PRO A 323 -24.86 5.84 -1.31
CA PRO A 323 -24.26 5.41 -2.55
C PRO A 323 -25.00 4.16 -3.06
N GLN A 324 -25.20 4.06 -4.37
CA GLN A 324 -25.80 2.87 -4.97
C GLN A 324 -24.79 1.71 -4.94
N ILE A 325 -24.77 0.99 -3.82
CA ILE A 325 -23.89 -0.17 -3.60
C ILE A 325 -24.40 -1.40 -4.39
N MET A 326 -25.71 -1.55 -4.55
CA MET A 326 -26.29 -2.67 -5.29
C MET A 326 -26.60 -2.33 -6.77
N PRO A 327 -26.26 -3.21 -7.72
CA PRO A 327 -26.63 -3.01 -9.13
C PRO A 327 -28.15 -3.08 -9.29
N LYS A 328 -28.76 -2.10 -9.97
CA LYS A 328 -30.20 -2.04 -10.26
C LYS A 328 -30.70 -3.09 -11.28
N GLY A 329 -29.91 -4.13 -11.57
CA GLY A 329 -30.20 -5.10 -12.62
C GLY A 329 -29.49 -6.42 -12.41
N GLY A 330 -29.90 -7.19 -11.40
CA GLY A 330 -29.53 -8.60 -11.19
C GLY A 330 -28.04 -8.88 -10.92
N PHE A 331 -27.77 -10.08 -10.38
CA PHE A 331 -26.41 -10.60 -10.15
C PHE A 331 -25.88 -11.26 -11.45
N LYS A 332 -25.60 -10.46 -12.48
CA LYS A 332 -24.92 -10.97 -13.68
C LYS A 332 -23.42 -11.00 -13.42
N LEU A 333 -22.85 -12.19 -13.22
CA LEU A 333 -21.43 -12.40 -12.92
C LEU A 333 -20.52 -11.78 -13.99
N GLU A 334 -20.94 -11.82 -15.25
CA GLU A 334 -20.25 -11.17 -16.37
C GLU A 334 -20.10 -9.66 -16.18
N ASN A 335 -21.14 -8.98 -15.68
CA ASN A 335 -21.07 -7.54 -15.46
C ASN A 335 -20.08 -7.18 -14.35
N ILE A 336 -20.03 -7.99 -13.28
CA ILE A 336 -19.09 -7.81 -12.17
C ILE A 336 -17.65 -7.97 -12.68
N MET A 337 -17.42 -8.92 -13.57
CA MET A 337 -16.09 -9.35 -13.94
C MET A 337 -15.53 -8.64 -15.16
N LYS A 338 -16.35 -8.12 -16.07
CA LYS A 338 -15.89 -7.34 -17.24
C LYS A 338 -15.92 -5.83 -17.02
N HIS A 339 -16.81 -5.30 -16.17
CA HIS A 339 -16.94 -3.85 -15.99
C HIS A 339 -16.12 -3.28 -14.83
N LYS A 340 -15.89 -1.98 -14.88
CA LYS A 340 -15.28 -1.19 -13.79
C LYS A 340 -16.22 -1.12 -12.60
N TRP A 341 -15.65 -1.22 -11.41
CA TRP A 341 -16.43 -1.06 -10.19
C TRP A 341 -16.48 0.39 -9.77
N THR A 342 -17.62 0.81 -9.25
CA THR A 342 -17.73 2.06 -8.50
C THR A 342 -16.82 1.98 -7.27
N LYS A 343 -16.26 3.11 -6.84
CA LYS A 343 -15.36 3.19 -5.66
C LYS A 343 -15.96 2.56 -4.40
N TRP A 344 -17.27 2.72 -4.21
CA TRP A 344 -18.04 2.13 -3.11
C TRP A 344 -18.02 0.60 -3.11
N LYS A 345 -18.39 -0.04 -4.23
CA LYS A 345 -18.38 -1.51 -4.38
C LYS A 345 -16.99 -2.09 -4.12
N ALA A 346 -15.96 -1.45 -4.68
CA ALA A 346 -14.58 -1.85 -4.42
C ALA A 346 -14.21 -1.69 -2.95
N GLY A 347 -14.59 -0.57 -2.33
CA GLY A 347 -14.32 -0.33 -0.91
C GLY A 347 -14.95 -1.36 0.03
N VAL A 348 -16.21 -1.76 -0.24
CA VAL A 348 -16.90 -2.82 0.53
C VAL A 348 -16.22 -4.17 0.32
N PHE A 349 -15.92 -4.53 -0.92
CA PHE A 349 -15.24 -5.80 -1.23
C PHE A 349 -13.85 -5.88 -0.58
N ILE A 350 -13.07 -4.81 -0.68
CA ILE A 350 -11.75 -4.73 -0.03
C ILE A 350 -11.89 -4.85 1.48
N ALA A 351 -12.90 -4.22 2.11
CA ALA A 351 -13.12 -4.37 3.55
C ALA A 351 -13.35 -5.84 3.95
N VAL A 352 -14.24 -6.54 3.23
CA VAL A 352 -14.52 -7.96 3.48
C VAL A 352 -13.27 -8.82 3.32
N VAL A 353 -12.51 -8.60 2.24
CA VAL A 353 -11.28 -9.37 2.00
C VAL A 353 -10.19 -9.04 3.00
N VAL A 354 -10.06 -7.80 3.46
CA VAL A 354 -9.09 -7.40 4.49
C VAL A 354 -9.43 -8.00 5.85
N VAL A 355 -10.71 -8.12 6.20
CA VAL A 355 -11.16 -8.84 7.40
C VAL A 355 -10.92 -10.34 7.25
N GLY A 356 -11.21 -10.92 6.08
CA GLY A 356 -10.85 -12.31 5.76
C GLY A 356 -9.34 -12.57 5.83
N GLY A 357 -8.54 -11.61 5.39
CA GLY A 357 -7.08 -11.63 5.49
C GLY A 357 -6.58 -11.59 6.93
N LEU A 358 -7.24 -10.82 7.80
CA LEU A 358 -6.95 -10.85 9.24
C LEU A 358 -7.15 -12.26 9.81
N LEU A 359 -8.25 -12.93 9.45
CA LEU A 359 -8.58 -14.27 9.94
C LEU A 359 -7.57 -15.32 9.47
N THR A 360 -7.20 -15.31 8.19
CA THR A 360 -6.24 -16.29 7.66
C THR A 360 -4.83 -16.02 8.15
N HIS A 361 -4.46 -14.75 8.32
CA HIS A 361 -3.18 -14.37 8.89
C HIS A 361 -3.06 -14.74 10.37
N SER A 362 -4.11 -14.53 11.17
CA SER A 362 -4.13 -14.95 12.57
C SER A 362 -4.11 -16.46 12.72
N ALA A 363 -4.81 -17.19 11.83
CA ALA A 363 -4.72 -18.64 11.78
C ALA A 363 -3.29 -19.09 11.44
N ALA A 364 -2.61 -18.41 10.50
CA ALA A 364 -1.21 -18.70 10.19
C ALA A 364 -0.28 -18.42 11.38
N GLN A 365 -0.53 -17.37 12.17
CA GLN A 365 0.22 -17.13 13.40
C GLN A 365 0.02 -18.26 14.41
N ALA A 366 -1.22 -18.68 14.64
CA ALA A 366 -1.55 -19.70 15.64
C ALA A 366 -1.03 -21.09 15.26
N LEU A 367 -1.09 -21.46 13.97
CA LEU A 367 -0.77 -22.82 13.49
C LEU A 367 0.71 -23.01 13.14
N SER A 368 1.39 -21.98 12.64
CA SER A 368 2.78 -22.09 12.16
C SER A 368 3.75 -21.07 12.75
N GLY A 369 3.29 -20.16 13.62
CA GLY A 369 4.13 -19.08 14.16
C GLY A 369 4.53 -18.02 13.12
N GLN A 370 4.00 -18.10 11.88
CA GLN A 370 4.47 -17.27 10.74
C GLN A 370 3.68 -15.96 10.56
N GLY A 371 2.92 -15.53 11.56
CA GLY A 371 1.99 -14.39 11.44
C GLY A 371 2.18 -13.31 12.50
N HIS A 372 1.58 -12.15 12.27
CA HIS A 372 1.57 -10.99 13.17
C HIS A 372 0.12 -10.55 13.39
N ASN A 373 -0.16 -9.83 14.47
CA ASN A 373 -1.54 -9.44 14.79
C ASN A 373 -2.06 -8.19 14.02
N TYR A 374 -1.64 -7.95 12.77
CA TYR A 374 -2.15 -6.87 11.90
C TYR A 374 -2.56 -7.40 10.53
N SER A 375 -3.67 -6.91 9.94
CA SER A 375 -4.27 -7.64 8.81
C SER A 375 -3.52 -7.58 7.47
N VAL A 376 -3.16 -6.39 6.96
CA VAL A 376 -2.61 -6.24 5.61
C VAL A 376 -1.60 -5.08 5.59
N CYS A 377 -0.40 -5.33 5.07
CA CYS A 377 0.58 -4.28 4.82
C CYS A 377 1.36 -4.56 3.54
N ALA A 378 1.09 -3.77 2.49
CA ALA A 378 1.70 -4.00 1.18
C ALA A 378 3.22 -3.82 1.20
N ALA A 379 3.73 -2.70 1.74
CA ALA A 379 5.16 -2.49 1.84
C ALA A 379 5.82 -3.56 2.73
N CYS A 380 5.26 -3.86 3.90
CA CYS A 380 5.80 -4.87 4.81
C CYS A 380 5.92 -6.25 4.14
N GLY A 381 4.91 -6.66 3.36
CA GLY A 381 4.95 -7.90 2.59
C GLY A 381 6.07 -7.90 1.55
N LEU A 382 6.29 -6.79 0.84
CA LEU A 382 7.41 -6.67 -0.11
C LEU A 382 8.77 -6.78 0.59
N VAL A 383 8.95 -6.11 1.74
CA VAL A 383 10.21 -6.20 2.51
C VAL A 383 10.46 -7.62 3.01
N ARG A 384 9.45 -8.26 3.58
CA ARG A 384 9.55 -9.63 4.10
C ARG A 384 9.81 -10.64 3.00
N PHE A 385 9.16 -10.48 1.85
CA PHE A 385 9.44 -11.28 0.67
C PHE A 385 10.91 -11.17 0.26
N THR A 386 11.44 -9.95 0.16
CA THR A 386 12.86 -9.75 -0.18
C THR A 386 13.79 -10.32 0.88
N HIS A 387 13.54 -10.05 2.17
CA HIS A 387 14.36 -10.58 3.26
C HIS A 387 14.38 -12.10 3.29
N ASN A 388 13.21 -12.76 3.21
CA ASN A 388 13.13 -14.20 3.29
C ASN A 388 13.63 -14.90 2.02
N TYR A 389 13.68 -14.21 0.90
CA TYR A 389 14.26 -14.75 -0.32
C TYR A 389 15.80 -14.67 -0.33
N PHE A 390 16.38 -13.59 0.23
CA PHE A 390 17.83 -13.38 0.24
C PHE A 390 18.52 -13.83 1.54
N SER A 391 17.78 -14.14 2.60
CA SER A 391 18.33 -14.64 3.86
C SER A 391 18.56 -16.14 3.81
N THR A 392 19.71 -16.60 4.33
CA THR A 392 20.14 -18.02 4.36
C THR A 392 19.14 -18.94 5.08
N ASN A 393 18.37 -18.42 6.06
CA ASN A 393 17.34 -19.16 6.80
C ASN A 393 15.92 -18.63 6.51
N GLY A 394 15.73 -17.93 5.39
CA GLY A 394 14.49 -17.25 5.09
C GLY A 394 13.34 -18.20 4.77
N ASN A 395 12.18 -17.96 5.39
CA ASN A 395 10.97 -18.71 5.09
C ASN A 395 10.21 -18.07 3.92
N VAL A 396 10.34 -18.67 2.73
CA VAL A 396 9.65 -18.23 1.50
C VAL A 396 8.13 -18.38 1.55
N TYR A 397 7.61 -19.16 2.51
CA TYR A 397 6.18 -19.36 2.71
C TYR A 397 5.55 -18.31 3.65
N GLU A 398 6.27 -17.25 4.00
CA GLU A 398 5.74 -16.17 4.82
C GLU A 398 4.50 -15.51 4.17
N TRP A 399 3.45 -15.38 4.98
CA TRP A 399 2.11 -15.02 4.52
C TRP A 399 2.05 -13.67 3.81
N SER A 400 2.71 -12.63 4.34
CA SER A 400 2.63 -11.26 3.81
C SER A 400 3.34 -11.12 2.46
N GLY A 401 4.47 -11.80 2.28
CA GLY A 401 5.22 -11.85 1.04
C GLY A 401 4.44 -12.56 -0.05
N LEU A 402 3.88 -13.72 0.26
CA LEU A 402 3.01 -14.46 -0.66
C LEU A 402 1.72 -13.70 -1.01
N MET A 403 1.17 -12.91 -0.09
CA MET A 403 0.07 -11.99 -0.37
C MET A 403 0.44 -10.94 -1.41
N MET A 404 1.68 -10.43 -1.43
CA MET A 404 2.10 -9.47 -2.45
C MET A 404 2.24 -10.11 -3.83
N VAL A 405 2.70 -11.36 -3.91
CA VAL A 405 2.69 -12.14 -5.16
C VAL A 405 1.25 -12.32 -5.63
N GLY A 406 0.35 -12.73 -4.73
CA GLY A 406 -1.07 -12.84 -5.01
C GLY A 406 -1.68 -11.52 -5.50
N LEU A 407 -1.29 -10.38 -4.92
CA LEU A 407 -1.79 -9.06 -5.29
C LEU A 407 -1.43 -8.69 -6.74
N VAL A 408 -0.19 -9.00 -7.18
CA VAL A 408 0.21 -8.82 -8.58
C VAL A 408 -0.60 -9.75 -9.49
N LEU A 409 -0.73 -11.03 -9.13
CA LEU A 409 -1.48 -12.01 -9.92
C LEU A 409 -2.97 -11.66 -10.03
N GLY A 410 -3.61 -11.26 -8.94
CA GLY A 410 -5.01 -10.85 -8.93
C GLY A 410 -5.27 -9.59 -9.76
N ALA A 411 -4.35 -8.63 -9.71
CA ALA A 411 -4.41 -7.45 -10.55
C ALA A 411 -4.25 -7.80 -12.04
N PHE A 412 -3.31 -8.69 -12.37
CA PHE A 412 -3.13 -9.19 -13.73
C PHE A 412 -4.39 -9.91 -14.24
N ILE A 413 -4.91 -10.87 -13.47
CA ILE A 413 -6.13 -11.62 -13.78
C ILE A 413 -7.31 -10.65 -14.02
N SER A 414 -7.50 -9.67 -13.13
CA SER A 414 -8.55 -8.65 -13.28
C SER A 414 -8.37 -7.78 -14.52
N ALA A 415 -7.14 -7.40 -14.84
CA ALA A 415 -6.82 -6.60 -16.01
C ALA A 415 -7.09 -7.38 -17.32
N GLN A 416 -6.82 -8.69 -17.35
CA GLN A 416 -7.18 -9.56 -18.48
C GLN A 416 -8.70 -9.65 -18.66
N PHE A 417 -9.43 -9.93 -17.58
CA PHE A 417 -10.90 -10.00 -17.61
C PHE A 417 -11.56 -8.69 -18.05
N SER A 418 -10.93 -7.55 -17.76
CA SER A 418 -11.42 -6.23 -18.15
C SER A 418 -10.95 -5.80 -19.55
N GLY A 419 -10.06 -6.57 -20.20
CA GLY A 419 -9.36 -6.16 -21.43
C GLY A 419 -8.51 -4.88 -21.26
N GLU A 420 -8.08 -4.58 -20.02
CA GLU A 420 -7.33 -3.36 -19.68
C GLU A 420 -5.81 -3.58 -19.59
N PHE A 421 -5.37 -4.84 -19.57
CA PHE A 421 -3.94 -5.17 -19.51
C PHE A 421 -3.21 -4.58 -20.72
N GLY A 422 -2.08 -3.92 -20.50
CA GLY A 422 -1.29 -3.37 -21.59
C GLY A 422 0.06 -2.90 -21.11
N LEU A 423 1.13 -3.37 -21.77
CA LEU A 423 2.48 -2.93 -21.47
C LEU A 423 2.62 -1.46 -21.88
N ARG A 424 2.83 -0.59 -20.88
CA ARG A 424 2.91 0.87 -21.06
C ARG A 424 4.26 1.34 -20.55
N VAL A 425 5.06 1.84 -21.49
CA VAL A 425 6.40 2.36 -21.22
C VAL A 425 6.32 3.88 -21.20
N PRO A 426 6.51 4.54 -20.05
CA PRO A 426 6.59 5.99 -20.00
C PRO A 426 7.99 6.46 -20.42
N GLU A 427 8.15 7.77 -20.62
CA GLU A 427 9.45 8.39 -20.91
C GLU A 427 10.48 8.10 -19.80
N GLY A 428 11.77 8.06 -20.16
CA GLY A 428 12.85 7.73 -19.22
C GLY A 428 12.89 8.61 -17.97
N LYS A 429 12.55 9.90 -18.08
CA LYS A 429 12.46 10.82 -16.94
C LYS A 429 11.41 10.38 -15.92
N ILE A 430 10.26 9.90 -16.39
CA ILE A 430 9.16 9.40 -15.55
C ILE A 430 9.57 8.08 -14.89
N ILE A 431 10.33 7.22 -15.58
CA ILE A 431 10.86 5.98 -15.01
C ILE A 431 11.84 6.29 -13.87
N LEU A 432 12.76 7.23 -14.08
CA LEU A 432 13.71 7.65 -13.05
C LEU A 432 13.00 8.26 -11.84
N GLN A 433 12.02 9.13 -12.09
CA GLN A 433 11.18 9.71 -11.04
C GLN A 433 10.42 8.62 -10.26
N ALA A 434 9.87 7.63 -10.96
CA ALA A 434 9.16 6.53 -10.35
C ALA A 434 10.09 5.64 -9.51
N GLY A 435 11.31 5.43 -9.98
CA GLY A 435 12.36 4.74 -9.23
C GLY A 435 12.79 5.48 -7.97
N LEU A 436 13.03 6.79 -8.06
CA LEU A 436 13.33 7.63 -6.89
C LEU A 436 12.18 7.63 -5.90
N GLY A 437 10.94 7.74 -6.39
CA GLY A 437 9.73 7.66 -5.58
C GLY A 437 9.59 6.32 -4.87
N GLY A 438 9.80 5.21 -5.59
CA GLY A 438 9.80 3.87 -5.02
C GLY A 438 10.83 3.71 -3.91
N PHE A 439 12.07 4.15 -4.15
CA PHE A 439 13.14 4.12 -3.14
C PHE A 439 12.78 4.89 -1.86
N LEU A 440 12.26 6.11 -1.99
CA LEU A 440 11.79 6.91 -0.85
C LEU A 440 10.59 6.29 -0.13
N MET A 441 9.66 5.67 -0.87
CA MET A 441 8.58 4.88 -0.26
C MET A 441 9.13 3.70 0.54
N GLY A 442 10.17 3.02 0.05
CA GLY A 442 10.81 1.91 0.76
C GLY A 442 11.40 2.37 2.08
N LEU A 443 12.25 3.40 2.05
CA LEU A 443 12.86 3.98 3.24
C LEU A 443 11.81 4.49 4.24
N GLY A 444 10.87 5.31 3.76
CA GLY A 444 9.81 5.86 4.59
C GLY A 444 8.92 4.78 5.22
N ALA A 445 8.67 3.67 4.51
CA ALA A 445 7.84 2.58 5.04
C ALA A 445 8.52 1.84 6.20
N VAL A 446 9.85 1.65 6.13
CA VAL A 446 10.64 1.05 7.21
C VAL A 446 10.70 1.99 8.41
N THR A 447 10.99 3.27 8.17
CA THR A 447 11.05 4.28 9.25
C THR A 447 9.69 4.48 9.94
N ALA A 448 8.59 4.52 9.17
CA ALA A 448 7.24 4.67 9.73
C ALA A 448 6.66 3.38 10.34
N LEU A 449 7.35 2.24 10.18
CA LEU A 449 6.84 0.90 10.51
C LEU A 449 5.51 0.57 9.81
N GLY A 450 5.30 1.12 8.61
CA GLY A 450 4.06 0.96 7.87
C GLY A 450 4.02 1.76 6.58
N CYS A 451 3.07 1.40 5.72
CA CYS A 451 2.73 2.16 4.52
C CYS A 451 1.29 2.67 4.62
N THR A 452 0.82 3.37 3.60
CA THR A 452 -0.61 3.77 3.47
C THR A 452 -1.59 2.63 3.77
N VAL A 453 -1.44 1.46 3.15
CA VAL A 453 -2.33 0.31 3.43
C VAL A 453 -2.20 -0.13 4.88
N GLY A 454 -0.97 -0.20 5.39
CA GLY A 454 -0.73 -0.55 6.78
C GLY A 454 -1.44 0.42 7.74
N HIS A 455 -1.08 1.70 7.73
CA HIS A 455 -1.60 2.67 8.68
C HIS A 455 -3.08 2.98 8.49
N ILE A 456 -3.60 2.93 7.26
CA ILE A 456 -4.96 3.38 6.94
C ILE A 456 -5.94 2.21 6.90
N LEU A 457 -5.62 1.10 6.24
CA LEU A 457 -6.54 -0.05 6.12
C LEU A 457 -6.42 -1.06 7.27
N SER A 458 -5.29 -1.09 7.99
CA SER A 458 -5.17 -1.94 9.18
C SER A 458 -5.05 -1.16 10.48
N GLY A 459 -4.31 -0.05 10.47
CA GLY A 459 -4.02 0.72 11.69
C GLY A 459 -5.16 1.62 12.16
N ALA A 460 -5.84 2.31 11.24
CA ALA A 460 -6.95 3.22 11.57
C ALA A 460 -8.20 2.48 12.07
N PRO A 461 -8.62 1.33 11.51
CA PRO A 461 -9.70 0.51 12.08
C PRO A 461 -9.43 0.06 13.52
N ALA A 462 -8.17 -0.24 13.82
CA ALA A 462 -7.69 -0.58 15.17
C ALA A 462 -7.53 0.65 16.10
N LEU A 463 -7.78 1.86 15.61
CA LEU A 463 -7.57 3.13 16.32
C LEU A 463 -6.20 3.24 17.00
N SER A 464 -5.17 2.71 16.32
CA SER A 464 -3.78 2.78 16.78
C SER A 464 -3.29 4.22 16.67
N ILE A 465 -2.85 4.81 17.80
CA ILE A 465 -2.34 6.19 17.82
C ILE A 465 -1.16 6.35 16.86
N GLY A 466 -0.22 5.40 16.87
CA GLY A 466 0.91 5.39 15.95
C GLY A 466 0.49 5.38 14.48
N SER A 467 -0.59 4.67 14.15
CA SER A 467 -1.10 4.64 12.78
C SER A 467 -1.88 5.88 12.36
N LEU A 468 -2.56 6.55 13.30
CA LEU A 468 -3.20 7.83 13.03
C LEU A 468 -2.16 8.92 12.78
N ILE A 469 -1.09 8.97 13.58
CA ILE A 469 0.04 9.87 13.37
C ILE A 469 0.73 9.58 12.03
N GLY A 470 1.00 8.30 11.74
CA GLY A 470 1.59 7.88 10.47
C GLY A 470 0.72 8.26 9.26
N TRP A 471 -0.60 8.05 9.35
CA TRP A 471 -1.52 8.48 8.29
C TRP A 471 -1.49 10.00 8.12
N PHE A 472 -1.60 10.77 9.21
CA PHE A 472 -1.55 12.23 9.14
C PHE A 472 -0.26 12.71 8.45
N SER A 473 0.89 12.17 8.83
CA SER A 473 2.16 12.54 8.22
C SER A 473 2.26 12.18 6.74
N ILE A 474 1.79 10.98 6.37
CA ILE A 474 1.71 10.57 4.96
C ILE A 474 0.81 11.52 4.16
N ALA A 475 -0.33 11.91 4.72
CA ALA A 475 -1.26 12.84 4.08
C ALA A 475 -0.59 14.22 3.86
N VAL A 476 0.09 14.75 4.87
CA VAL A 476 0.85 16.02 4.77
C VAL A 476 1.93 15.94 3.70
N GLY A 477 2.71 14.85 3.67
CA GLY A 477 3.73 14.62 2.63
C GLY A 477 3.12 14.59 1.23
N ILE A 478 2.01 13.85 1.05
CA ILE A 478 1.30 13.81 -0.23
C ILE A 478 0.82 15.20 -0.63
N PHE A 479 0.20 15.94 0.28
CA PHE A 479 -0.37 17.26 -0.02
C PHE A 479 0.70 18.27 -0.42
N LEU A 480 1.79 18.37 0.35
CA LEU A 480 2.87 19.32 0.08
C LEU A 480 3.58 19.01 -1.23
N THR A 481 3.92 17.74 -1.50
CA THR A 481 4.58 17.37 -2.76
C THR A 481 3.65 17.53 -3.96
N THR A 482 2.36 17.18 -3.82
CA THR A 482 1.37 17.39 -4.89
C THR A 482 1.22 18.88 -5.21
N HIS A 483 1.13 19.73 -4.19
CA HIS A 483 1.05 21.18 -4.36
C HIS A 483 2.30 21.72 -5.08
N TYR A 484 3.49 21.33 -4.63
CA TYR A 484 4.75 21.76 -5.21
C TYR A 484 4.93 21.34 -6.67
N MET A 485 4.61 20.08 -7.01
CA MET A 485 4.82 19.57 -8.37
C MET A 485 3.75 20.00 -9.37
N PHE A 486 2.48 20.05 -8.96
CA PHE A 486 1.37 20.22 -9.89
C PHE A 486 0.69 21.59 -9.82
N MET A 487 0.73 22.28 -8.68
CA MET A 487 0.02 23.55 -8.51
C MET A 487 0.92 24.78 -8.59
N ARG A 488 2.21 24.67 -8.23
CA ARG A 488 3.14 25.80 -8.33
C ARG A 488 3.38 26.28 -9.77
N ASN A 489 3.17 25.39 -10.74
CA ASN A 489 3.35 25.67 -12.17
C ASN A 489 2.02 25.98 -12.89
N MET A 490 0.91 26.12 -12.16
CA MET A 490 -0.37 26.65 -12.66
C MET A 490 -0.50 28.09 -12.20
#